data_AF-A0A800FI92-F1
#
_entry.id   AF-A0A800FI92-F1
#
_cell.length_a   1.000
_cell.length_b   1.000
_cell.length_c   1.000
_cell.angle_alpha   90.00
_cell.angle_beta   90.00
_cell.angle_gamma   90.00
#
_symmetry.space_group_name_H-M   'P 1'
#
loop_
_entity.id
_entity.type
_entity.pdbx_description
1 polymer ?
#
loop_
_entity_poly.entity_id
_entity_poly.type
_entity_poly.pdbx_seq_one_letter_code
_entity_poly.pdbx_strand_id
1 'polypeptide(L)'
;MPKTGGKYPWAKFYPSDWMNDTQLSICSPQTRGIWIDIICAMHESDRCGELGCTYKQLSRLCRCSIEEIKSAISELSESKTADVTIDNGYVTLINRRMKREYTGRVSSRHRQRNHRSKKKSNADVTVQKSYIREQRSEDCPTDIATQSPKVSVNKETLLQVFSKEFEILYEVEYHASFGKDGKLLKDLASQYGRQKVVEGIRYFFKEFVNNNKFAGKKPDVGMLSLMWNGMIAVSRKANTNLSITKEWVNE
;
A
#
# COMPACT_ATOMS: atom_id res chain seq x y z
N MET A 1 7.69 14.44 -30.70
CA MET A 1 8.21 13.73 -29.51
C MET A 1 7.08 12.93 -28.87
N PRO A 2 7.25 11.62 -28.61
CA PRO A 2 6.15 10.81 -28.11
C PRO A 2 5.87 11.18 -26.66
N LYS A 3 4.62 11.58 -26.36
CA LYS A 3 4.14 11.85 -25.00
C LYS A 3 4.08 10.51 -24.27
N THR A 4 5.11 10.18 -23.50
CA THR A 4 5.13 9.02 -22.59
C THR A 4 3.94 9.10 -21.62
N GLY A 5 3.11 8.07 -21.59
CA GLY A 5 1.84 8.03 -20.84
C GLY A 5 1.97 8.48 -19.39
N GLY A 6 1.21 9.51 -19.03
CA GLY A 6 1.17 10.05 -17.66
C GLY A 6 0.72 11.51 -17.55
N LYS A 7 0.72 12.26 -18.66
CA LYS A 7 0.22 13.65 -18.69
C LYS A 7 -1.26 13.66 -19.05
N TYR A 8 -2.11 13.97 -18.07
CA TYR A 8 -3.50 14.31 -18.35
C TYR A 8 -3.50 15.73 -18.94
N PRO A 9 -4.11 15.96 -20.11
CA PRO A 9 -4.16 17.29 -20.73
C PRO A 9 -5.14 18.25 -20.03
N TRP A 10 -5.72 17.81 -18.90
CA TRP A 10 -6.75 18.52 -18.15
C TRP A 10 -6.46 18.43 -16.65
N ALA A 11 -6.88 19.48 -15.93
CA ALA A 11 -6.86 19.55 -14.49
C ALA A 11 -8.30 19.69 -13.99
N LYS A 12 -8.64 19.04 -12.86
CA LYS A 12 -9.94 19.28 -12.22
C LYS A 12 -9.89 20.61 -11.48
N PHE A 13 -10.69 21.56 -11.93
CA PHE A 13 -10.82 22.88 -11.29
C PHE A 13 -12.14 22.96 -10.54
N TYR A 14 -12.07 23.40 -9.29
CA TYR A 14 -13.23 23.62 -8.43
C TYR A 14 -13.37 25.12 -8.19
N PRO A 15 -14.31 25.81 -8.86
CA PRO A 15 -14.49 27.25 -8.68
C PRO A 15 -14.72 27.66 -7.22
N SER A 16 -15.41 26.82 -6.45
CA SER A 16 -15.63 27.06 -5.02
C SER A 16 -14.33 27.00 -4.21
N ASP A 17 -13.42 26.06 -4.49
CA ASP A 17 -12.12 25.99 -3.80
C ASP A 17 -11.30 27.26 -4.10
N TRP A 18 -11.34 27.75 -5.35
CA TRP A 18 -10.63 28.95 -5.76
C TRP A 18 -11.17 30.22 -5.11
N MET A 19 -12.50 30.39 -5.08
CA MET A 19 -13.13 31.58 -4.51
C MET A 19 -13.08 31.62 -2.98
N ASN A 20 -13.01 30.45 -2.33
CA ASN A 20 -12.99 30.34 -0.87
C ASN A 20 -11.57 30.25 -0.27
N ASP A 21 -10.51 30.30 -1.09
CA ASP A 21 -9.14 30.35 -0.59
C ASP A 21 -8.86 31.74 0.01
N THR A 22 -8.96 31.84 1.33
CA THR A 22 -8.81 33.12 2.05
C THR A 22 -7.43 33.74 1.87
N GLN A 23 -6.37 32.92 1.79
CA GLN A 23 -5.00 33.39 1.59
C GLN A 23 -4.85 34.00 0.20
N LEU A 24 -5.40 33.34 -0.82
CA LEU A 24 -5.37 33.88 -2.19
C LEU A 24 -6.31 35.09 -2.36
N SER A 25 -7.44 35.13 -1.64
CA SER A 25 -8.46 36.17 -1.78
C SER A 25 -8.01 37.57 -1.36
N ILE A 26 -7.04 37.65 -0.45
CA ILE A 26 -6.45 38.92 0.01
C ILE A 26 -5.41 39.48 -0.97
N CYS A 27 -4.92 38.65 -1.91
CA CYS A 27 -3.99 39.10 -2.94
C CYS A 27 -4.69 39.94 -4.02
N SER A 28 -3.90 40.78 -4.68
CA SER A 28 -4.38 41.60 -5.80
C SER A 28 -4.93 40.73 -6.95
N PRO A 29 -5.87 41.24 -7.76
CA PRO A 29 -6.36 40.53 -8.95
C PRO A 29 -5.22 40.09 -9.89
N GLN A 30 -4.19 40.94 -10.01
CA GLN A 30 -2.96 40.67 -10.74
C GLN A 30 -2.27 39.40 -10.22
N THR A 31 -1.98 39.33 -8.93
CA THR A 31 -1.34 38.19 -8.27
C THR A 31 -2.15 36.91 -8.45
N ARG A 32 -3.49 37.00 -8.34
CA ARG A 32 -4.38 35.86 -8.57
C ARG A 32 -4.29 35.33 -10.01
N GLY A 33 -4.22 36.21 -11.00
CA GLY A 33 -4.00 35.86 -12.41
C GLY A 33 -2.63 35.22 -12.66
N ILE A 34 -1.57 35.78 -12.08
CA ILE A 34 -0.22 35.22 -12.17
C ILE A 34 -0.15 33.83 -11.50
N TRP A 35 -0.82 33.66 -10.36
CA TRP A 35 -0.83 32.40 -9.63
C TRP A 35 -1.49 31.26 -10.41
N ILE A 36 -2.60 31.53 -11.13
CA ILE A 36 -3.23 30.49 -11.94
C ILE A 36 -2.34 30.05 -13.12
N ASP A 37 -1.61 30.98 -13.75
CA ASP A 37 -0.64 30.65 -14.81
C ASP A 37 0.51 29.77 -14.25
N ILE A 38 0.99 30.07 -13.05
CA ILE A 38 2.01 29.27 -12.35
C ILE A 38 1.48 27.86 -12.03
N ILE A 39 0.25 27.74 -11.53
CA ILE A 39 -0.39 26.43 -11.27
C ILE A 39 -0.50 25.62 -12.56
N CYS A 40 -0.88 26.24 -13.67
CA CYS A 40 -0.94 25.59 -14.99
C CYS A 40 0.45 25.10 -15.43
N ALA A 41 1.50 25.88 -15.23
CA ALA A 41 2.87 25.46 -15.54
C ALA A 41 3.33 24.27 -14.69
N MET A 42 3.06 24.29 -13.37
CA MET A 42 3.31 23.16 -12.47
C MET A 42 2.54 21.90 -12.89
N HIS A 43 1.33 22.08 -13.44
CA HIS A 43 0.52 20.98 -13.94
C HIS A 43 1.18 20.30 -15.16
N GLU A 44 1.68 21.08 -16.12
CA GLU A 44 2.39 20.57 -17.31
C GLU A 44 3.69 19.83 -16.97
N SER A 45 4.33 20.15 -15.84
CA SER A 45 5.52 19.48 -15.30
C SER A 45 5.19 18.27 -14.41
N ASP A 46 4.39 17.31 -14.93
CA ASP A 46 3.92 16.10 -14.20
C ASP A 46 3.15 16.42 -12.91
N ARG A 47 2.51 17.60 -12.84
CA ARG A 47 1.78 18.06 -11.65
C ARG A 47 2.66 17.98 -10.39
N CYS A 48 3.94 18.35 -10.50
CA CYS A 48 4.89 18.22 -9.40
C CYS A 48 4.56 19.14 -8.22
N GLY A 49 3.82 20.22 -8.46
CA GLY A 49 3.47 21.24 -7.47
C GLY A 49 4.64 22.12 -7.06
N GLU A 50 5.70 22.17 -7.87
CA GLU A 50 6.89 22.97 -7.63
C GLU A 50 7.36 23.57 -8.95
N LEU A 51 7.67 24.87 -8.94
CA LEU A 51 8.18 25.57 -10.09
C LEU A 51 9.38 26.41 -9.65
N GLY A 52 10.57 26.04 -10.14
CA GLY A 52 11.78 26.82 -9.97
C GLY A 52 12.11 27.54 -11.29
N CYS A 53 12.25 28.87 -11.27
CA CYS A 53 12.54 29.71 -12.43
C CYS A 53 13.21 31.03 -12.03
N THR A 54 13.88 31.70 -12.96
CA THR A 54 14.27 33.11 -12.81
C THR A 54 13.08 34.05 -13.01
N TYR A 55 13.17 35.29 -12.50
CA TYR A 55 12.15 36.32 -12.73
C TYR A 55 11.82 36.56 -14.21
N LYS A 56 12.85 36.54 -15.09
CA LYS A 56 12.69 36.72 -16.54
C LYS A 56 11.97 35.55 -17.20
N GLN A 57 12.11 34.34 -16.67
CA GLN A 57 11.37 33.17 -17.15
C GLN A 57 9.93 33.23 -16.67
N LEU A 58 9.70 33.58 -15.41
CA LEU A 58 8.35 33.75 -14.85
C LEU A 58 7.55 34.83 -15.56
N SER A 59 8.18 35.96 -15.91
CA SER A 59 7.52 37.05 -16.63
C SER A 59 7.01 36.62 -18.00
N ARG A 60 7.80 35.81 -18.73
CA ARG A 60 7.39 35.20 -20.00
C ARG A 60 6.31 34.14 -19.82
N LEU A 61 6.42 33.32 -18.77
CA LEU A 61 5.49 32.24 -18.47
C LEU A 61 4.10 32.78 -18.11
N CYS A 62 4.04 33.83 -17.29
CA CYS A 62 2.80 34.45 -16.79
C CYS A 62 2.37 35.67 -17.61
N ARG A 63 3.06 35.94 -18.73
CA ARG A 63 2.72 36.97 -19.73
C ARG A 63 2.60 38.37 -19.13
N CYS A 64 3.51 38.72 -18.23
CA CYS A 64 3.54 40.00 -17.53
C CYS A 64 4.98 40.54 -17.43
N SER A 65 5.13 41.74 -16.87
CA SER A 65 6.43 42.38 -16.62
C SER A 65 7.16 41.74 -15.43
N ILE A 66 8.46 42.04 -15.31
CA ILE A 66 9.28 41.51 -14.21
C ILE A 66 8.86 42.14 -12.87
N GLU A 67 8.46 43.40 -12.91
CA GLU A 67 7.99 44.19 -11.77
C GLU A 67 6.70 43.60 -11.21
N GLU A 68 5.76 43.24 -12.08
CA GLU A 68 4.51 42.57 -11.69
C GLU A 68 4.78 41.18 -11.07
N ILE A 69 5.73 40.40 -11.62
CA ILE A 69 6.14 39.13 -11.02
C ILE A 69 6.72 39.34 -9.62
N LYS A 70 7.60 40.34 -9.43
CA LYS A 70 8.20 40.64 -8.11
C LYS A 70 7.12 41.00 -7.09
N SER A 71 6.18 41.86 -7.47
CA SER A 71 5.04 42.22 -6.62
C SER A 71 4.20 41.00 -6.26
N ALA A 72 3.85 40.18 -7.26
CA ALA A 72 3.05 38.97 -7.05
C ALA A 72 3.76 37.95 -6.15
N ILE A 73 5.07 37.76 -6.29
CA ILE A 73 5.83 36.86 -5.42
C ILE A 73 5.85 37.37 -3.97
N SER A 74 6.00 38.68 -3.75
CA SER A 74 5.91 39.27 -2.40
C SER A 74 4.54 39.00 -1.78
N GLU A 75 3.46 39.30 -2.51
CA GLU A 75 2.10 39.07 -2.04
C GLU A 75 1.81 37.58 -1.76
N LEU A 76 2.25 36.66 -2.63
CA LEU A 76 2.08 35.22 -2.44
C LEU A 76 2.85 34.70 -1.21
N SER A 77 4.03 35.27 -0.94
CA SER A 77 4.83 34.93 0.24
C SER A 77 4.18 35.46 1.52
N GLU A 78 3.73 36.72 1.52
CA GLU A 78 3.11 37.39 2.68
C GLU A 78 1.76 36.75 3.05
N SER A 79 0.92 36.49 2.06
CA SER A 79 -0.38 35.81 2.21
C SER A 79 -0.25 34.32 2.56
N LYS A 80 0.94 33.75 2.37
CA LYS A 80 1.24 32.32 2.51
C LYS A 80 0.47 31.42 1.55
N THR A 81 -0.10 31.95 0.47
CA THR A 81 -0.75 31.14 -0.57
C THR A 81 0.21 30.12 -1.18
N ALA A 82 1.47 30.51 -1.39
CA ALA A 82 2.53 29.64 -1.90
C ALA A 82 3.70 29.62 -0.92
N ASP A 83 4.44 28.50 -0.86
CA ASP A 83 5.75 28.53 -0.21
C ASP A 83 6.77 29.03 -1.23
N VAL A 84 7.46 30.12 -0.89
CA VAL A 84 8.40 30.82 -1.76
C VAL A 84 9.80 30.70 -1.18
N THR A 85 10.76 30.28 -2.00
CA THR A 85 12.18 30.39 -1.67
C THR A 85 12.91 31.12 -2.79
N ILE A 86 13.81 32.03 -2.43
CA ILE A 86 14.61 32.81 -3.36
C ILE A 86 16.07 32.57 -3.02
N ASP A 87 16.83 32.05 -3.97
CA ASP A 87 18.27 31.82 -3.84
C ASP A 87 19.00 32.23 -5.11
N ASN A 88 20.04 33.06 -4.99
CA ASN A 88 20.89 33.51 -6.10
C ASN A 88 20.13 34.00 -7.36
N GLY A 89 18.99 34.68 -7.17
CA GLY A 89 18.15 35.17 -8.27
C GLY A 89 17.23 34.13 -8.91
N TYR A 90 17.20 32.92 -8.37
CA TYR A 90 16.27 31.84 -8.72
C TYR A 90 15.12 31.78 -7.71
N VAL A 91 13.90 31.74 -8.21
CA VAL A 91 12.68 31.69 -7.39
C VAL A 91 12.09 30.30 -7.49
N THR A 92 11.84 29.66 -6.35
CA THR A 92 11.10 28.41 -6.26
C THR A 92 9.78 28.64 -5.57
N LEU A 93 8.69 28.27 -6.25
CA LEU A 93 7.32 28.37 -5.76
C LEU A 93 6.75 26.97 -5.58
N ILE A 94 6.06 26.72 -4.47
CA ILE A 94 5.46 25.42 -4.17
C ILE A 94 3.96 25.58 -3.92
N ASN A 95 3.16 24.82 -4.68
CA ASN A 95 1.76 24.57 -4.37
C ASN A 95 1.66 23.33 -3.47
N ARG A 96 1.43 23.55 -2.17
CA ARG A 96 1.44 22.51 -1.13
C ARG A 96 0.52 21.32 -1.44
N ARG A 97 -0.70 21.58 -1.95
CA ARG A 97 -1.67 20.55 -2.32
C ARG A 97 -1.13 19.68 -3.45
N MET A 98 -0.72 20.30 -4.55
CA MET A 98 -0.22 19.59 -5.73
C MET A 98 1.08 18.82 -5.41
N LYS A 99 1.97 19.37 -4.58
CA LYS A 99 3.20 18.71 -4.14
C LYS A 99 2.90 17.45 -3.32
N ARG A 100 1.94 17.51 -2.39
CA ARG A 100 1.48 16.35 -1.61
C ARG A 100 0.89 15.26 -2.51
N GLU A 101 0.10 15.64 -3.51
CA GLU A 101 -0.45 14.69 -4.48
C GLU A 101 0.65 14.06 -5.36
N TYR A 102 1.66 14.84 -5.76
CA TYR A 102 2.82 14.34 -6.50
C TYR A 102 3.59 13.29 -5.70
N THR A 103 3.94 13.58 -4.44
CA THR A 103 4.67 12.62 -3.59
C THR A 103 3.85 11.34 -3.36
N GLY A 104 2.53 11.46 -3.20
CA GLY A 104 1.61 10.33 -3.17
C GLY A 104 1.63 9.48 -4.46
N ARG A 105 1.64 10.13 -5.63
CA ARG A 105 1.74 9.44 -6.93
C ARG A 105 3.10 8.76 -7.12
N VAL A 106 4.20 9.42 -6.77
CA VAL A 106 5.56 8.88 -6.89
C VAL A 106 5.73 7.67 -5.98
N SER A 107 5.32 7.77 -4.72
CA SER A 107 5.38 6.64 -3.78
C SER A 107 4.52 5.46 -4.24
N SER A 108 3.31 5.72 -4.76
CA SER A 108 2.45 4.68 -5.34
C SER A 108 3.08 4.02 -6.57
N ARG A 109 3.67 4.81 -7.48
CA ARG A 109 4.45 4.30 -8.63
C ARG A 109 5.61 3.42 -8.16
N HIS A 110 6.35 3.85 -7.14
CA HIS A 110 7.46 3.08 -6.57
C HIS A 110 6.99 1.76 -5.94
N ARG A 111 5.92 1.79 -5.14
CA ARG A 111 5.29 0.58 -4.57
C ARG A 111 4.86 -0.40 -5.66
N GLN A 112 4.19 0.09 -6.70
CA GLN A 112 3.74 -0.74 -7.82
C GLN A 112 4.92 -1.31 -8.62
N ARG A 113 5.96 -0.52 -8.86
CA ARG A 113 7.19 -0.97 -9.53
C ARG A 113 7.86 -2.09 -8.73
N ASN A 114 8.02 -1.93 -7.42
CA ASN A 114 8.62 -2.94 -6.55
C ASN A 114 7.77 -4.22 -6.47
N HIS A 115 6.45 -4.09 -6.48
CA HIS A 115 5.56 -5.24 -6.56
C HIS A 115 5.71 -6.00 -7.89
N ARG A 116 5.79 -5.27 -9.02
CA ARG A 116 5.99 -5.87 -10.35
C ARG A 116 7.37 -6.47 -10.54
N SER A 117 8.44 -5.86 -10.01
CA SER A 117 9.80 -6.42 -10.10
C SER A 117 9.93 -7.71 -9.29
N LYS A 118 9.26 -7.81 -8.14
CA LYS A 118 9.18 -9.05 -7.35
C LYS A 118 8.43 -10.19 -8.06
N LYS A 119 7.62 -9.92 -9.09
CA LYS A 119 6.93 -10.94 -9.90
C LYS A 119 7.79 -11.50 -11.05
N LYS A 120 9.03 -11.03 -11.28
CA LYS A 120 9.91 -11.49 -12.37
C LYS A 120 10.66 -12.81 -12.12
N SER A 121 10.28 -13.62 -11.12
CA SER A 121 10.83 -14.96 -10.93
C SER A 121 9.70 -15.94 -10.64
N ASN A 122 9.34 -16.72 -11.67
CA ASN A 122 8.75 -18.08 -11.68
C ASN A 122 8.20 -18.44 -13.10
N ALA A 123 8.79 -17.92 -14.18
CA ALA A 123 8.74 -18.60 -15.47
C ALA A 123 9.94 -19.55 -15.43
N ASP A 124 9.80 -20.81 -15.03
CA ASP A 124 9.46 -21.88 -15.97
C ASP A 124 8.95 -23.17 -15.26
N VAL A 125 7.90 -23.09 -14.43
CA VAL A 125 7.39 -24.27 -13.68
C VAL A 125 5.93 -24.58 -14.01
N THR A 126 5.55 -24.50 -15.28
CA THR A 126 4.34 -25.20 -15.75
C THR A 126 4.78 -26.30 -16.68
N VAL A 127 4.99 -27.50 -16.12
CA VAL A 127 5.14 -28.72 -16.91
C VAL A 127 3.90 -28.82 -17.80
N GLN A 128 4.08 -28.82 -19.12
CA GLN A 128 2.98 -29.07 -20.04
C GLN A 128 2.42 -30.45 -19.73
N LYS A 129 1.19 -30.49 -19.21
CA LYS A 129 0.48 -31.73 -18.96
C LYS A 129 0.13 -32.34 -20.31
N SER A 130 0.97 -33.24 -20.81
CA SER A 130 0.64 -34.09 -21.94
C SER A 130 -0.58 -34.94 -21.55
N TYR A 131 -1.70 -34.73 -22.21
CA TYR A 131 -2.87 -35.61 -22.07
C TYR A 131 -2.51 -36.98 -22.64
N ILE A 132 -2.12 -37.91 -21.76
CA ILE A 132 -2.00 -39.33 -22.11
C ILE A 132 -3.42 -39.90 -22.11
N ARG A 133 -3.87 -40.31 -23.28
CA ARG A 133 -5.11 -41.03 -23.52
C ARG A 133 -4.95 -42.45 -22.98
N GLU A 134 -5.76 -42.82 -21.99
CA GLU A 134 -5.85 -44.18 -21.45
C GLU A 134 -6.26 -45.17 -22.54
N GLN A 135 -5.45 -46.22 -22.72
CA GLN A 135 -5.93 -47.52 -23.17
C GLN A 135 -5.72 -48.51 -22.02
N ARG A 136 -6.83 -49.14 -21.61
CA ARG A 136 -6.88 -50.23 -20.63
C ARG A 136 -6.17 -51.47 -21.17
N SER A 137 -5.48 -52.18 -20.29
CA SER A 137 -5.51 -53.66 -20.26
C SER A 137 -5.12 -54.16 -18.88
N GLU A 138 -5.83 -55.20 -18.47
CA GLU A 138 -5.89 -55.84 -17.16
C GLU A 138 -4.69 -56.76 -16.88
N ASP A 139 -4.36 -56.90 -15.59
CA ASP A 139 -4.08 -58.15 -14.85
C ASP A 139 -2.89 -58.12 -13.87
N CYS A 140 -3.18 -58.67 -12.69
CA CYS A 140 -2.41 -58.84 -11.45
C CYS A 140 -1.64 -60.20 -11.45
N PRO A 141 -0.93 -60.69 -10.38
CA PRO A 141 -0.46 -60.07 -9.12
C PRO A 141 0.94 -60.54 -8.60
N THR A 142 1.36 -60.00 -7.44
CA THR A 142 2.09 -60.63 -6.29
C THR A 142 3.60 -60.34 -6.04
N ASP A 143 3.82 -59.54 -4.99
CA ASP A 143 4.82 -59.53 -3.89
C ASP A 143 6.34 -59.65 -4.10
N ILE A 144 7.10 -58.68 -3.54
CA ILE A 144 7.86 -58.80 -2.26
C ILE A 144 8.74 -57.53 -2.02
N ALA A 145 8.50 -56.89 -0.87
CA ALA A 145 9.43 -56.19 0.03
C ALA A 145 10.26 -54.94 -0.40
N THR A 146 9.94 -53.86 0.32
CA THR A 146 10.87 -52.92 0.98
C THR A 146 11.57 -51.85 0.14
N GLN A 147 10.99 -50.64 0.13
CA GLN A 147 11.67 -49.42 0.58
C GLN A 147 10.70 -48.23 0.70
N SER A 148 10.84 -47.52 1.82
CA SER A 148 10.05 -46.39 2.34
C SER A 148 9.74 -45.29 1.31
N PRO A 149 8.50 -44.76 1.24
CA PRO A 149 8.20 -43.59 0.43
C PRO A 149 8.57 -42.30 1.17
N LYS A 150 9.51 -41.54 0.60
CA LYS A 150 9.78 -40.14 0.96
C LYS A 150 8.56 -39.29 0.56
N VAL A 151 7.71 -38.97 1.54
CA VAL A 151 6.62 -37.99 1.41
C VAL A 151 7.23 -36.59 1.31
N SER A 152 7.14 -35.95 0.14
CA SER A 152 7.46 -34.53 -0.02
C SER A 152 6.34 -33.70 0.61
N VAL A 153 6.56 -33.26 1.85
CA VAL A 153 5.60 -32.43 2.60
C VAL A 153 5.49 -31.04 1.96
N ASN A 154 4.42 -30.80 1.20
CA ASN A 154 4.02 -29.46 0.81
C ASN A 154 3.63 -28.67 2.07
N LYS A 155 4.43 -27.66 2.45
CA LYS A 155 4.15 -26.83 3.63
C LYS A 155 2.96 -25.89 3.37
N GLU A 156 1.81 -26.19 3.97
CA GLU A 156 0.56 -25.39 3.93
C GLU A 156 0.80 -23.90 4.25
N THR A 157 0.36 -22.96 3.42
CA THR A 157 0.61 -21.53 3.63
C THR A 157 -0.09 -20.98 4.89
N LEU A 158 0.42 -19.91 5.50
CA LEU A 158 -0.23 -19.29 6.68
C LEU A 158 -1.66 -18.81 6.38
N LEU A 159 -1.91 -18.41 5.14
CA LEU A 159 -3.25 -18.04 4.70
C LEU A 159 -4.17 -19.26 4.61
N GLN A 160 -3.67 -20.40 4.11
CA GLN A 160 -4.44 -21.65 4.13
C GLN A 160 -4.74 -22.11 5.56
N VAL A 161 -3.79 -21.97 6.49
CA VAL A 161 -4.02 -22.24 7.91
C VAL A 161 -5.13 -21.34 8.46
N PHE A 162 -5.07 -20.02 8.20
CA PHE A 162 -6.10 -19.08 8.63
C PHE A 162 -7.47 -19.39 8.00
N SER A 163 -7.52 -19.65 6.70
CA SER A 163 -8.73 -19.99 5.98
C SER A 163 -9.37 -21.27 6.52
N LYS A 164 -8.59 -22.30 6.85
CA LYS A 164 -9.09 -23.53 7.44
C LYS A 164 -9.75 -23.30 8.80
N GLU A 165 -9.05 -22.58 9.70
CA GLU A 165 -9.58 -22.30 11.04
C GLU A 165 -10.84 -21.42 10.98
N PHE A 166 -10.91 -20.51 10.00
CA PHE A 166 -12.11 -19.71 9.74
C PHE A 166 -13.28 -20.56 9.24
N GLU A 167 -13.03 -21.44 8.26
CA GLU A 167 -14.05 -22.31 7.66
C GLU A 167 -14.59 -23.32 8.68
N ILE A 168 -13.74 -23.84 9.58
CA ILE A 168 -14.16 -24.71 10.68
C ILE A 168 -15.15 -24.01 11.62
N LEU A 169 -14.94 -22.72 11.92
CA LEU A 169 -15.78 -22.00 12.89
C LEU A 169 -17.06 -21.42 12.29
N TYR A 170 -17.04 -21.03 11.02
CA TYR A 170 -18.13 -20.30 10.37
C TYR A 170 -18.81 -21.04 9.22
N GLU A 171 -18.32 -22.22 8.83
CA GLU A 171 -18.83 -23.02 7.69
C GLU A 171 -18.91 -22.24 6.36
N VAL A 172 -18.06 -21.22 6.21
CA VAL A 172 -17.99 -20.36 5.02
C VAL A 172 -16.54 -20.18 4.59
N GLU A 173 -16.30 -20.18 3.28
CA GLU A 173 -14.98 -19.92 2.70
C GLU A 173 -14.45 -18.53 3.09
N TYR A 174 -13.21 -18.47 3.57
CA TYR A 174 -12.55 -17.21 3.88
C TYR A 174 -12.06 -16.50 2.61
N HIS A 175 -12.70 -15.38 2.26
CA HIS A 175 -12.27 -14.53 1.16
C HIS A 175 -11.23 -13.51 1.61
N ALA A 176 -9.95 -13.85 1.42
CA ALA A 176 -8.83 -12.99 1.78
C ALA A 176 -8.83 -11.67 0.99
N SER A 177 -8.54 -10.56 1.68
CA SER A 177 -8.35 -9.27 1.02
C SER A 177 -7.10 -9.29 0.15
N PHE A 178 -7.27 -9.09 -1.18
CA PHE A 178 -6.20 -9.15 -2.18
C PHE A 178 -4.93 -8.40 -1.73
N GLY A 179 -3.89 -9.16 -1.39
CA GLY A 179 -2.55 -8.66 -1.05
C GLY A 179 -2.39 -8.05 0.35
N LYS A 180 -3.46 -7.86 1.14
CA LYS A 180 -3.37 -7.33 2.51
C LYS A 180 -3.09 -8.44 3.52
N ASP A 181 -3.94 -9.46 3.54
CA ASP A 181 -3.91 -10.53 4.55
C ASP A 181 -2.63 -11.35 4.48
N GLY A 182 -2.23 -11.73 3.26
CA GLY A 182 -0.97 -12.42 3.03
C GLY A 182 0.26 -11.59 3.41
N LYS A 183 0.18 -10.25 3.40
CA LYS A 183 1.26 -9.39 3.86
C LYS A 183 1.32 -9.36 5.38
N LEU A 184 0.18 -9.17 6.05
CA LEU A 184 0.10 -9.16 7.51
C LEU A 184 0.62 -10.47 8.13
N LEU A 185 0.23 -11.62 7.58
CA LEU A 185 0.73 -12.93 8.05
C LEU A 185 2.23 -13.11 7.81
N LYS A 186 2.76 -12.55 6.72
CA LYS A 186 4.21 -12.57 6.44
C LYS A 186 4.98 -11.63 7.37
N ASP A 187 4.43 -10.45 7.66
CA ASP A 187 5.03 -9.48 8.57
C ASP A 187 5.08 -10.07 10.00
N LEU A 188 4.00 -10.72 10.45
CA LEU A 188 3.98 -11.48 11.71
C LEU A 188 4.99 -12.63 11.70
N ALA A 189 5.07 -13.40 10.61
CA ALA A 189 5.97 -14.55 10.54
C ALA A 189 7.45 -14.13 10.50
N SER A 190 7.73 -12.95 9.95
CA SER A 190 9.06 -12.35 9.98
C SER A 190 9.48 -11.90 11.37
N GLN A 191 8.54 -11.50 12.22
CA GLN A 191 8.82 -10.98 13.56
C GLN A 191 8.85 -12.09 14.62
N TYR A 192 7.94 -13.06 14.54
CA TYR A 192 7.75 -14.07 15.58
C TYR A 192 8.14 -15.49 15.13
N GLY A 193 8.38 -15.70 13.83
CA GLY A 193 8.62 -17.02 13.26
C GLY A 193 7.33 -17.69 12.83
N ARG A 194 7.43 -18.51 11.78
CA ARG A 194 6.28 -19.12 11.10
C ARG A 194 5.50 -20.10 11.98
N GLN A 195 6.19 -21.01 12.68
CA GLN A 195 5.55 -21.95 13.59
C GLN A 195 4.81 -21.19 14.68
N LYS A 196 5.42 -20.09 15.15
CA LYS A 196 4.73 -19.23 16.08
C LYS A 196 3.42 -18.75 15.41
N VAL A 197 3.48 -18.07 14.28
CA VAL A 197 2.26 -17.55 13.63
C VAL A 197 1.14 -18.59 13.41
N VAL A 198 1.47 -19.84 13.09
CA VAL A 198 0.49 -20.94 12.98
C VAL A 198 -0.29 -21.17 14.27
N GLU A 199 0.38 -21.34 15.42
CA GLU A 199 -0.34 -21.63 16.67
C GLU A 199 -1.07 -20.39 17.21
N GLY A 200 -0.55 -19.19 16.93
CA GLY A 200 -1.25 -17.93 17.24
C GLY A 200 -2.57 -17.78 16.46
N ILE A 201 -2.60 -18.20 15.19
CA ILE A 201 -3.84 -18.27 14.39
C ILE A 201 -4.84 -19.23 15.05
N ARG A 202 -4.40 -20.42 15.45
CA ARG A 202 -5.27 -21.40 16.12
C ARG A 202 -5.83 -20.87 17.43
N TYR A 203 -4.99 -20.23 18.25
CA TYR A 203 -5.42 -19.61 19.50
C TYR A 203 -6.42 -18.48 19.29
N PHE A 204 -6.22 -17.66 18.24
CA PHE A 204 -7.15 -16.60 17.89
C PHE A 204 -8.57 -17.12 17.67
N PHE A 205 -8.74 -18.17 16.86
CA PHE A 205 -10.07 -18.75 16.60
C PHE A 205 -10.62 -19.55 17.78
N LYS A 206 -9.79 -20.33 18.47
CA LYS A 206 -10.24 -21.22 19.55
C LYS A 206 -10.66 -20.48 20.82
N GLU A 207 -9.91 -19.47 21.22
CA GLU A 207 -10.03 -18.81 22.53
C GLU A 207 -10.41 -17.34 22.40
N PHE A 208 -9.73 -16.61 21.52
CA PHE A 208 -9.86 -15.15 21.48
C PHE A 208 -11.17 -14.69 20.84
N VAL A 209 -11.58 -15.32 19.74
CA VAL A 209 -12.85 -15.02 19.07
C VAL A 209 -14.05 -15.46 19.93
N ASN A 210 -13.94 -16.59 20.63
CA ASN A 210 -15.02 -17.14 21.46
C ASN A 210 -15.23 -16.38 22.79
N ASN A 211 -14.17 -15.88 23.41
CA ASN A 211 -14.25 -15.22 24.74
C ASN A 211 -14.46 -13.71 24.68
N ASN A 212 -14.39 -13.08 23.50
CA ASN A 212 -14.49 -11.63 23.36
C ASN A 212 -15.89 -11.22 22.89
N LYS A 213 -16.41 -10.06 23.35
CA LYS A 213 -17.74 -9.51 23.01
C LYS A 213 -17.93 -9.18 21.51
N PHE A 214 -16.98 -9.58 20.67
CA PHE A 214 -16.87 -9.27 19.25
C PHE A 214 -17.51 -10.34 18.35
N ALA A 215 -18.13 -11.38 18.92
CA ALA A 215 -18.77 -12.50 18.20
C ALA A 215 -19.82 -12.10 17.13
N GLY A 216 -20.19 -10.82 17.03
CA GLY A 216 -21.01 -10.29 15.94
C GLY A 216 -20.27 -9.86 14.67
N LYS A 217 -18.92 -9.76 14.67
CA LYS A 217 -18.13 -9.39 13.48
C LYS A 217 -17.29 -10.59 13.02
N LYS A 218 -17.39 -10.94 11.73
CA LYS A 218 -16.57 -12.00 11.12
C LYS A 218 -15.07 -11.64 11.26
N PRO A 219 -14.25 -12.50 11.88
CA PRO A 219 -12.84 -12.20 12.11
C PRO A 219 -12.05 -12.27 10.80
N ASP A 220 -11.16 -11.30 10.59
CA ASP A 220 -10.25 -11.25 9.45
C ASP A 220 -8.78 -11.23 9.90
N VAL A 221 -7.87 -11.38 8.94
CA VAL A 221 -6.42 -11.36 9.22
C VAL A 221 -5.95 -9.99 9.75
N GLY A 222 -6.65 -8.92 9.38
CA GLY A 222 -6.44 -7.58 9.94
C GLY A 222 -6.66 -7.53 11.44
N MET A 223 -7.76 -8.14 11.89
CA MET A 223 -8.13 -8.25 13.29
C MET A 223 -7.15 -9.11 14.09
N LEU A 224 -6.72 -10.25 13.52
CA LEU A 224 -5.66 -11.07 14.11
C LEU A 224 -4.38 -10.23 14.34
N SER A 225 -3.95 -9.47 13.33
CA SER A 225 -2.75 -8.64 13.42
C SER A 225 -2.87 -7.52 14.45
N LEU A 226 -4.05 -6.90 14.57
CA LEU A 226 -4.31 -5.83 15.54
C LEU A 226 -4.28 -6.38 16.98
N MET A 227 -4.83 -7.58 17.18
CA MET A 227 -4.99 -8.18 18.51
C MET A 227 -3.78 -9.02 18.95
N TRP A 228 -2.81 -9.21 18.06
CA TRP A 228 -1.63 -10.04 18.28
C TRP A 228 -0.91 -9.76 19.61
N ASN A 229 -0.58 -8.50 19.88
CA ASN A 229 0.10 -8.10 21.11
C ASN A 229 -0.77 -8.34 22.36
N GLY A 230 -2.08 -8.14 22.24
CA GLY A 230 -3.04 -8.42 23.31
C GLY A 230 -3.16 -9.92 23.60
N MET A 231 -3.21 -10.75 22.55
CA MET A 231 -3.20 -12.21 22.66
C MET A 231 -1.91 -12.72 23.32
N ILE A 232 -0.75 -12.15 22.96
CA ILE A 232 0.53 -12.46 23.62
C ILE A 232 0.50 -12.06 25.11
N ALA A 233 -0.07 -10.91 25.45
CA ALA A 233 -0.17 -10.47 26.84
C ALA A 233 -1.13 -11.34 27.68
N VAL A 234 -2.25 -11.79 27.08
CA VAL A 234 -3.22 -12.69 27.71
C VAL A 234 -2.64 -14.09 27.87
N SER A 235 -1.94 -14.62 26.86
CA SER A 235 -1.27 -15.92 26.97
C SER A 235 -0.15 -15.91 28.03
N ARG A 236 0.59 -14.80 28.17
CA ARG A 236 1.56 -14.60 29.25
C ARG A 236 0.93 -14.59 30.65
N LYS A 237 -0.28 -14.05 30.82
CA LYS A 237 -1.04 -14.07 32.09
C LYS A 237 -1.68 -15.43 32.37
N ALA A 238 -2.10 -16.15 31.32
CA ALA A 238 -2.67 -17.50 31.43
C ALA A 238 -1.62 -18.56 31.81
N ASN A 239 -0.32 -18.32 31.56
CA ASN A 239 0.76 -19.19 32.03
C ASN A 239 0.82 -19.33 33.57
N THR A 240 0.13 -18.49 34.34
CA THR A 240 0.01 -18.63 35.80
C THR A 240 -1.13 -19.57 36.22
N ASN A 241 -2.06 -19.93 35.32
CA ASN A 241 -3.18 -20.85 35.60
C ASN A 241 -3.65 -21.61 34.33
N LEU A 242 -3.47 -22.95 34.32
CA LEU A 242 -4.00 -23.98 33.41
C LEU A 242 -3.32 -24.26 32.04
N SER A 243 -2.37 -25.21 32.10
CA SER A 243 -2.09 -26.41 31.29
C SER A 243 -2.74 -26.73 29.92
N ILE A 244 -2.95 -25.80 28.98
CA ILE A 244 -3.22 -26.19 27.55
C ILE A 244 -2.30 -25.49 26.50
N THR A 245 -1.35 -24.63 26.87
CA THR A 245 -0.58 -23.83 25.87
C THR A 245 0.95 -23.82 26.10
N LYS A 246 1.56 -25.00 26.28
CA LYS A 246 2.97 -25.09 26.69
C LYS A 246 4.06 -24.84 25.63
N GLU A 247 3.76 -24.65 24.34
CA GLU A 247 4.85 -24.68 23.32
C GLU A 247 5.12 -23.39 22.53
N TRP A 248 4.49 -22.27 22.87
CA TRP A 248 4.58 -21.09 22.00
C TRP A 248 5.45 -19.93 22.49
N VAL A 249 5.80 -19.92 23.79
CA VAL A 249 6.33 -18.73 24.47
C VAL A 249 7.80 -18.82 24.88
N ASN A 250 8.49 -19.95 24.71
CA ASN A 250 9.90 -20.06 25.11
C ASN A 250 10.84 -19.84 23.92
N GLU A 251 11.20 -18.57 23.74
CA GLU A 251 12.51 -17.99 23.34
C GLU A 251 12.28 -16.53 22.91
#